data_AF-A0A924VKP5-F1
#
_entry.id   AF-A0A924VKP5-F1
#
_cell.length_a   1.000
_cell.length_b   1.000
_cell.length_c   1.000
_cell.angle_alpha   90.00
_cell.angle_beta   90.00
_cell.angle_gamma   90.00
#
_symmetry.space_group_name_H-M   'P 1'
#
loop_
_entity.id
_entity.type
_entity.pdbx_description
1 polymer ?
#
loop_
_entity_poly.entity_id
_entity_poly.type
_entity_poly.pdbx_seq_one_letter_code
_entity_poly.pdbx_strand_id
1 'polypeptide(L)'
;IVDPHKWLFAPYDCCALLYREPALARATHSQHASYLDHIDRESWNPSELALHLSRRARGLPLWFSLATHGTDRYRDAIERSLDTSRTVAAAIRASDHLRLVREPELSVVVFDRPGWQPADYELWSHATALEGTMLCVPTTLDGATVLRLAFVNPETDAARVIEILETLR
;
A
#
# COMPACT_ATOMS: atom_id res chain seq x y z
N ILE A 1 7.91 7.56 -7.88
CA ILE A 1 6.72 7.99 -7.10
C ILE A 1 6.70 7.15 -5.84
N VAL A 2 6.41 7.76 -4.70
CA VAL A 2 6.11 7.07 -3.44
C VAL A 2 4.74 7.54 -2.98
N ASP A 3 3.93 6.62 -2.45
CA ASP A 3 2.60 6.93 -1.91
C ASP A 3 2.63 6.83 -0.39
N PRO A 4 2.95 7.91 0.35
CA PRO A 4 2.91 7.89 1.80
C PRO A 4 1.56 7.46 2.39
N HIS A 5 0.47 7.68 1.64
CA HIS A 5 -0.87 7.26 2.06
C HIS A 5 -1.10 5.74 2.03
N LYS A 6 -0.13 4.96 1.56
CA LYS A 6 -0.15 3.50 1.64
C LYS A 6 0.50 3.06 2.95
N TRP A 7 1.82 2.89 2.96
CA TRP A 7 2.52 2.22 4.06
C TRP A 7 3.29 3.18 4.97
N LEU A 8 3.28 4.48 4.70
CA LEU A 8 3.92 5.50 5.54
C LEU A 8 2.89 6.27 6.38
N PHE A 9 1.75 5.65 6.66
CA PHE A 9 0.76 6.10 7.65
C PHE A 9 0.22 7.52 7.44
N ALA A 10 0.39 8.10 6.24
CA ALA A 10 -0.24 9.37 5.91
C ALA A 10 -1.72 9.15 5.57
N PRO A 11 -2.62 10.09 5.90
CA PRO A 11 -3.98 10.02 5.40
C PRO A 11 -4.03 10.20 3.88
N TYR A 12 -5.05 9.63 3.25
CA TYR A 12 -5.34 9.91 1.85
C TYR A 12 -5.86 11.35 1.68
N ASP A 13 -5.43 12.12 0.68
CA ASP A 13 -4.44 11.80 -0.35
C ASP A 13 -3.02 12.30 0.01
N CYS A 14 -1.99 11.52 -0.31
CA CYS A 14 -0.59 11.93 -0.11
C CYS A 14 0.37 11.21 -1.07
N CYS A 15 1.04 11.94 -1.95
CA CYS A 15 2.00 11.41 -2.92
C CYS A 15 3.29 12.22 -2.87
N ALA A 16 4.43 11.54 -2.85
CA ALA A 16 5.75 12.11 -2.98
C ALA A 16 6.31 11.78 -4.37
N LEU A 17 6.43 12.82 -5.20
CA LEU A 17 7.06 12.73 -6.51
C LEU A 17 8.48 13.30 -6.42
N LEU A 18 9.46 12.46 -6.75
CA LEU A 18 10.87 12.84 -6.75
C LEU A 18 11.36 12.91 -8.19
N TYR A 19 11.90 14.06 -8.56
CA TYR A 19 12.52 14.28 -9.86
C TYR A 19 14.04 14.23 -9.73
N ARG A 20 14.68 13.39 -10.56
CA ARG A 20 16.14 13.45 -10.73
C ARG A 20 16.55 14.76 -11.39
N GLU A 21 15.78 15.19 -12.39
CA GLU A 21 15.99 16.40 -13.18
C GLU A 21 14.74 17.30 -13.09
N PRO A 22 14.59 18.08 -12.01
CA PRO A 22 13.40 18.90 -11.76
C PRO A 22 13.16 19.98 -12.83
N ALA A 23 14.20 20.38 -13.58
CA ALA A 23 14.07 21.31 -14.69
C ALA A 23 13.17 20.76 -15.82
N LEU A 24 13.21 19.44 -16.08
CA LEU A 24 12.33 18.81 -17.07
C LEU A 24 10.86 18.84 -16.62
N ALA A 25 10.62 18.62 -15.32
CA ALA A 25 9.28 18.74 -14.74
C ALA A 25 8.75 20.17 -14.91
N ARG A 26 9.57 21.17 -14.58
CA ARG A 26 9.25 22.58 -14.77
C ARG A 26 8.95 22.91 -16.23
N ALA A 27 9.79 22.48 -17.17
CA ALA A 27 9.55 22.69 -18.60
C ALA A 27 8.23 22.05 -19.07
N THR A 28 7.81 20.93 -18.47
CA THR A 28 6.60 20.19 -18.83
C THR A 28 5.33 20.77 -18.19
N HIS A 29 5.41 21.20 -16.93
CA HIS A 29 4.24 21.56 -16.13
C HIS A 29 4.02 23.06 -15.95
N SER A 30 4.97 23.90 -16.38
CA SER A 30 4.82 25.36 -16.28
C SER A 30 3.55 25.83 -16.99
N GLN A 31 2.71 26.52 -16.22
CA GLN A 31 1.51 27.15 -16.73
C GLN A 31 1.78 28.63 -16.97
N HIS A 32 1.25 29.16 -18.07
CA HIS A 32 1.45 30.54 -18.50
C HIS A 32 0.10 31.22 -18.64
N ALA A 33 -0.05 32.35 -17.92
CA ALA A 33 -1.18 33.26 -18.03
C ALA A 33 -0.73 34.63 -17.53
N SER A 34 -1.28 35.71 -18.07
CA SER A 34 -0.85 37.07 -17.74
C SER A 34 -0.92 37.42 -16.25
N TYR A 35 -1.85 36.79 -15.51
CA TYR A 35 -1.97 36.99 -14.06
C TYR A 35 -0.91 36.21 -13.24
N LEU A 36 -0.18 35.28 -13.85
CA LEU A 36 0.90 34.52 -13.22
C LEU A 36 2.27 35.18 -13.42
N ASP A 37 2.37 36.24 -14.22
CA ASP A 37 3.63 36.90 -14.56
C ASP A 37 4.30 37.58 -13.36
N HIS A 38 3.54 37.84 -12.29
CA HIS A 38 4.04 38.43 -11.04
C HIS A 38 4.53 37.39 -10.02
N ILE A 39 4.40 36.09 -10.32
CA ILE A 39 4.90 35.04 -9.45
C ILE A 39 6.42 34.96 -9.59
N ASP A 40 7.13 35.00 -8.46
CA ASP A 40 8.56 34.72 -8.42
C ASP A 40 8.83 33.31 -8.96
N ARG A 41 9.58 33.25 -10.06
CA ARG A 41 9.97 32.02 -10.75
C ARG A 41 11.39 31.59 -10.40
N GLU A 42 12.14 32.34 -9.60
CA GLU A 42 13.48 31.96 -9.15
C GLU A 42 13.40 30.99 -7.95
N SER A 43 12.35 31.09 -7.15
CA SER A 43 12.07 30.14 -6.06
C SER A 43 11.37 28.86 -6.55
N TRP A 44 11.48 27.80 -5.74
CA TRP A 44 10.80 26.54 -5.99
C TRP A 44 9.29 26.70 -5.91
N ASN A 45 8.61 26.54 -7.05
CA ASN A 45 7.15 26.59 -7.12
C ASN A 45 6.55 25.19 -7.39
N PRO A 46 5.77 24.63 -6.45
CA PRO A 46 5.12 23.34 -6.65
C PRO A 46 4.15 23.26 -7.84
N SER A 47 3.61 24.37 -8.34
CA SER A 47 2.75 24.36 -9.53
C SER A 47 3.52 24.09 -10.82
N GLU A 48 4.85 24.22 -10.81
CA GLU A 48 5.73 23.86 -11.92
C GLU A 48 6.20 22.41 -11.84
N LEU A 49 5.81 21.67 -10.80
CA LEU A 49 6.26 20.30 -10.56
C LEU A 49 5.11 19.28 -10.58
N ALA A 50 3.92 19.72 -11.00
CA ALA A 50 2.74 18.88 -11.12
C ALA A 50 1.70 19.55 -12.02
N LEU A 51 0.67 18.80 -12.41
CA LEU A 51 -0.40 19.30 -13.30
C LEU A 51 -1.29 20.38 -12.66
N HIS A 52 -1.43 20.39 -11.34
CA HIS A 52 -2.32 21.33 -10.65
C HIS A 52 -1.65 22.69 -10.44
N LEU A 53 -2.40 23.78 -10.66
CA LEU A 53 -2.02 25.12 -10.22
C LEU A 53 -2.34 25.27 -8.71
N SER A 54 -3.62 25.22 -8.37
CA SER A 54 -4.09 25.29 -6.98
C SER A 54 -3.94 23.94 -6.27
N ARG A 55 -3.39 23.97 -5.05
CA ARG A 55 -3.23 22.77 -4.22
C ARG A 55 -3.36 23.07 -2.74
N ARG A 56 -3.83 22.07 -1.98
CA ARG A 56 -3.73 22.04 -0.52
C ARG A 56 -2.31 21.70 -0.09
N ALA A 57 -1.96 22.00 1.15
CA ALA A 57 -0.71 21.57 1.77
C ALA A 57 -0.72 20.06 2.09
N ARG A 58 -0.82 19.20 1.06
CA ARG A 58 -0.99 17.73 1.19
C ARG A 58 0.16 17.02 1.92
N GLY A 59 1.35 17.63 1.94
CA GLY A 59 2.50 17.10 2.68
C GLY A 59 2.48 17.40 4.18
N LEU A 60 1.61 18.31 4.63
CA LEU A 60 1.60 18.78 6.02
C LEU A 60 1.24 17.66 7.03
N PRO A 61 0.23 16.80 6.80
CA PRO A 61 -0.06 15.69 7.70
C PRO A 61 1.11 14.70 7.82
N LEU A 62 1.76 14.35 6.70
CA LEU A 62 2.95 13.49 6.71
C LEU A 62 4.10 14.13 7.48
N TRP A 63 4.35 15.43 7.26
CA TRP A 63 5.40 16.16 7.97
C TRP A 63 5.14 16.18 9.48
N PHE A 64 3.92 16.50 9.92
CA PHE A 64 3.58 16.48 11.35
C PHE A 64 3.74 15.09 11.96
N SER A 65 3.33 14.04 11.24
CA SER A 65 3.48 12.67 11.72
C SER A 65 4.97 12.29 11.89
N LEU A 66 5.81 12.60 10.90
CA LEU A 66 7.26 12.39 10.99
C LEU A 66 7.92 13.21 12.10
N ALA A 67 7.54 14.48 12.24
CA ALA A 67 8.08 15.37 13.28
C ALA A 67 7.67 14.92 14.69
N THR A 68 6.47 14.36 14.84
CA THR A 68 5.92 13.90 16.12
C THR A 68 6.51 12.55 16.53
N HIS A 69 6.60 11.60 15.60
CA HIS A 69 6.95 10.21 15.91
C HIS A 69 8.43 9.87 15.64
N GLY A 70 9.11 10.65 14.82
CA GLY A 70 10.44 10.32 14.32
C GLY A 70 10.43 9.12 13.37
N THR A 71 11.56 8.87 12.72
CA THR A 71 11.69 7.77 11.74
C THR A 71 11.80 6.39 12.38
N ASP A 72 12.24 6.31 13.63
CA ASP A 72 12.41 5.02 14.32
C ASP A 72 11.06 4.33 14.57
N ARG A 73 10.03 5.10 14.95
CA ARG A 73 8.67 4.55 15.11
C ARG A 73 8.08 4.02 13.79
N TYR A 74 8.43 4.66 12.67
CA TYR A 74 8.02 4.20 11.34
C TYR A 74 8.73 2.89 10.98
N ARG A 75 10.04 2.80 11.25
CA ARG A 75 10.81 1.57 11.08
C ARG A 75 10.19 0.44 11.90
N ASP A 76 9.95 0.64 13.19
CA ASP A 76 9.38 -0.39 14.07
C ASP A 76 7.99 -0.83 13.61
N ALA A 77 7.15 0.09 13.12
CA ALA A 77 5.84 -0.25 12.56
C ALA A 77 5.96 -1.09 11.27
N ILE A 78 6.86 -0.71 10.37
CA ILE A 78 7.10 -1.44 9.12
C ILE A 78 7.66 -2.84 9.41
N GLU A 79 8.65 -2.96 10.30
CA GLU A 79 9.23 -4.25 10.70
C GLU A 79 8.17 -5.17 11.31
N ARG A 80 7.28 -4.66 12.16
CA ARG A 80 6.15 -5.47 12.67
C ARG A 80 5.24 -6.00 11.56
N SER A 81 4.90 -5.17 10.57
CA SER A 81 4.12 -5.63 9.42
C SER A 81 4.87 -6.66 8.55
N LEU A 82 6.20 -6.54 8.44
CA LEU A 82 7.05 -7.53 7.77
C LEU A 82 7.10 -8.86 8.53
N ASP A 83 7.20 -8.81 9.86
CA ASP A 83 7.19 -10.01 10.69
C ASP A 83 5.85 -10.74 10.62
N THR A 84 4.73 -10.00 10.60
CA THR A 84 3.40 -10.57 10.32
C THR A 84 3.37 -11.24 8.94
N SER A 85 3.91 -10.62 7.89
CA SER A 85 3.91 -11.22 6.55
C SER A 85 4.72 -12.52 6.50
N ARG A 86 5.91 -12.53 7.09
CA ARG A 86 6.78 -13.71 7.18
C ARG A 86 6.14 -14.84 7.96
N THR A 87 5.49 -14.52 9.09
CA THR A 87 4.81 -15.48 9.96
C THR A 87 3.63 -16.14 9.23
N VAL A 88 2.76 -15.33 8.62
CA VAL A 88 1.61 -15.84 7.86
C VAL A 88 2.08 -16.65 6.64
N ALA A 89 3.11 -16.20 5.93
CA ALA A 89 3.66 -16.95 4.79
C ALA A 89 4.25 -18.32 5.23
N ALA A 90 4.89 -18.38 6.39
CA ALA A 90 5.37 -19.65 6.96
C ALA A 90 4.23 -20.62 7.29
N ALA A 91 3.13 -20.12 7.86
CA ALA A 91 1.94 -20.92 8.12
C ALA A 91 1.29 -21.43 6.82
N ILE A 92 1.13 -20.56 5.81
CA ILE A 92 0.63 -20.96 4.48
C ILE A 92 1.51 -22.04 3.86
N ARG A 93 2.84 -21.91 3.97
CA ARG A 93 3.79 -22.90 3.43
C ARG A 93 3.68 -24.26 4.13
N ALA A 94 3.35 -24.27 5.42
CA ALA A 94 3.18 -25.49 6.21
C ALA A 94 1.78 -26.10 6.09
N SER A 95 0.83 -25.39 5.47
CA SER A 95 -0.54 -25.85 5.27
C SER A 95 -0.61 -27.03 4.29
N ASP A 96 -1.52 -27.96 4.56
CA ASP A 96 -1.86 -29.08 3.69
C ASP A 96 -2.85 -28.71 2.57
N HIS A 97 -3.52 -27.56 2.72
CA HIS A 97 -4.60 -27.13 1.84
C HIS A 97 -4.26 -25.83 1.10
N LEU A 98 -3.35 -24.99 1.61
CA LEU A 98 -2.90 -23.77 0.94
C LEU A 98 -1.55 -23.95 0.26
N ARG A 99 -1.27 -23.12 -0.73
CA ARG A 99 0.04 -23.06 -1.38
C ARG A 99 0.51 -21.61 -1.51
N LEU A 100 1.68 -21.34 -0.93
CA LEU A 100 2.35 -20.06 -1.11
C LEU A 100 2.80 -19.92 -2.58
N VAL A 101 2.42 -18.83 -3.24
CA VAL A 101 2.70 -18.63 -4.66
C VAL A 101 4.10 -18.07 -4.89
N ARG A 102 4.56 -17.14 -4.04
CA ARG A 102 5.93 -16.58 -4.05
C ARG A 102 6.36 -16.22 -2.64
N GLU A 103 7.67 -16.21 -2.40
CA GLU A 103 8.22 -15.69 -1.14
C GLU A 103 7.94 -14.18 -1.02
N PRO A 104 7.34 -13.69 0.08
CA PRO A 104 7.12 -12.27 0.26
C PRO A 104 8.45 -11.54 0.51
N GLU A 105 8.79 -10.58 -0.33
CA GLU A 105 9.93 -9.67 -0.11
C GLU A 105 9.57 -8.50 0.83
N LEU A 106 8.28 -8.17 0.93
CA LEU A 106 7.73 -7.11 1.78
C LEU A 106 6.45 -7.60 2.49
N SER A 107 5.46 -6.74 2.67
CA SER A 107 4.26 -7.03 3.46
C SER A 107 3.09 -7.61 2.67
N VAL A 108 3.30 -7.98 1.41
CA VAL A 108 2.26 -8.60 0.57
C VAL A 108 2.53 -10.09 0.43
N VAL A 109 1.55 -10.90 0.83
CA VAL A 109 1.60 -12.37 0.73
C VAL A 109 0.57 -12.82 -0.31
N VAL A 110 1.00 -13.65 -1.26
CA VAL A 110 0.16 -14.19 -2.34
C VAL A 110 0.16 -15.71 -2.23
N PHE A 111 -1.03 -16.30 -2.25
CA PHE A 111 -1.22 -17.73 -2.09
C PHE A 111 -2.47 -18.20 -2.83
N ASP A 112 -2.56 -19.50 -3.08
CA ASP A 112 -3.73 -20.14 -3.66
C ASP A 112 -4.22 -21.31 -2.82
N ARG A 113 -5.41 -21.79 -3.16
CA ARG A 113 -6.08 -22.96 -2.58
C ARG A 113 -6.25 -24.01 -3.68
N PRO A 114 -5.35 -25.00 -3.81
CA PRO A 114 -5.46 -26.03 -4.83
C PRO A 114 -6.80 -26.75 -4.82
N GLY A 115 -7.43 -26.85 -5.99
CA GLY A 115 -8.74 -27.48 -6.19
C GLY A 115 -9.91 -26.49 -6.23
N TRP A 116 -9.74 -25.26 -5.73
CA TRP A 116 -10.77 -24.22 -5.83
C TRP A 116 -10.91 -23.68 -7.25
N GLN A 117 -12.15 -23.41 -7.62
CA GLN A 117 -12.53 -22.63 -8.80
C GLN A 117 -12.68 -21.14 -8.43
N PRO A 118 -12.65 -20.20 -9.40
CA PRO A 118 -12.79 -18.77 -9.12
C PRO A 118 -14.00 -18.40 -8.24
N ALA A 119 -15.14 -19.08 -8.43
CA ALA A 119 -16.34 -18.87 -7.64
C ALA A 119 -16.18 -19.21 -6.15
N ASP A 120 -15.33 -20.19 -5.80
CA ASP A 120 -15.07 -20.57 -4.41
C ASP A 120 -14.32 -19.44 -3.68
N TYR A 121 -13.35 -18.82 -4.36
CA TYR A 121 -12.63 -17.65 -3.85
C TYR A 121 -13.56 -16.46 -3.61
N GLU A 122 -14.46 -16.18 -4.55
CA GLU A 122 -15.44 -15.09 -4.43
C GLU A 122 -16.40 -15.34 -3.26
N LEU A 123 -16.91 -16.57 -3.13
CA LEU A 123 -17.82 -16.94 -2.05
C LEU A 123 -17.17 -16.75 -0.68
N TRP A 124 -15.96 -17.29 -0.49
CA TRP A 124 -15.24 -17.17 0.77
C TRP A 124 -14.89 -15.71 1.09
N SER A 125 -14.33 -14.99 0.12
CA SER A 125 -13.96 -13.58 0.24
C SER A 125 -15.15 -12.70 0.65
N HIS A 126 -16.31 -12.92 0.03
CA HIS A 126 -17.52 -12.19 0.33
C HIS A 126 -18.08 -12.54 1.71
N ALA A 127 -18.05 -13.83 2.09
CA ALA A 127 -18.50 -14.27 3.42
C ALA A 127 -17.65 -13.64 4.54
N THR A 128 -16.31 -13.73 4.46
CA THR A 128 -15.43 -13.17 5.50
C THR A 128 -15.50 -11.66 5.59
N ALA A 129 -15.75 -10.98 4.46
CA ALA A 129 -15.94 -9.54 4.42
C ALA A 129 -17.25 -9.11 5.10
N LEU A 130 -18.36 -9.82 4.86
CA LEU A 130 -19.65 -9.55 5.49
C LEU A 130 -19.65 -9.86 6.99
N GLU A 131 -18.96 -10.91 7.39
CA GLU A 131 -18.78 -11.26 8.81
C GLU A 131 -17.85 -10.27 9.54
N GLY A 132 -17.08 -9.47 8.80
CA GLY A 132 -16.10 -8.55 9.35
C GLY A 132 -14.85 -9.25 9.93
N THR A 133 -14.61 -10.50 9.55
CA THR A 133 -13.46 -11.29 10.02
C THR A 133 -12.21 -11.02 9.20
N MET A 134 -12.35 -10.90 7.86
CA MET A 134 -11.24 -10.56 6.98
C MET A 134 -11.74 -9.94 5.67
N LEU A 135 -11.09 -8.86 5.23
CA LEU A 135 -11.18 -8.38 3.86
C LEU A 135 -9.98 -8.91 3.05
N CYS A 136 -10.19 -10.00 2.31
CA CYS A 136 -9.21 -10.53 1.37
C CYS A 136 -9.89 -10.79 0.02
N VAL A 137 -9.57 -9.99 -0.99
CA VAL A 137 -10.23 -10.03 -2.30
C VAL A 137 -9.36 -10.82 -3.28
N PRO A 138 -9.94 -11.77 -4.04
CA PRO A 138 -9.18 -12.52 -5.03
C PRO A 138 -8.64 -11.62 -6.14
N THR A 139 -7.55 -12.05 -6.76
CA THR A 139 -6.94 -11.38 -7.92
C THR A 139 -6.42 -12.43 -8.89
N THR A 140 -5.93 -11.99 -10.05
CA THR A 140 -5.40 -12.88 -11.08
C THR A 140 -3.89 -12.71 -11.17
N LEU A 141 -3.16 -13.83 -11.10
CA LEU A 141 -1.73 -13.89 -11.35
C LEU A 141 -1.45 -15.00 -12.36
N ASP A 142 -0.79 -14.66 -13.47
CA ASP A 142 -0.43 -15.62 -14.53
C ASP A 142 -1.62 -16.45 -15.05
N GLY A 143 -2.83 -15.86 -15.06
CA GLY A 143 -4.07 -16.50 -15.49
C GLY A 143 -4.79 -17.35 -14.44
N ALA A 144 -4.22 -17.51 -13.24
CA ALA A 144 -4.84 -18.22 -12.11
C ALA A 144 -5.43 -17.26 -11.08
N THR A 145 -6.55 -17.63 -10.47
CA THR A 145 -7.14 -16.92 -9.32
C THR A 145 -6.33 -17.21 -8.07
N VAL A 146 -5.92 -16.16 -7.36
CA VAL A 146 -5.12 -16.22 -6.13
C VAL A 146 -5.69 -15.26 -5.09
N LEU A 147 -5.35 -15.49 -3.81
CA LEU A 147 -5.62 -14.55 -2.72
C LEU A 147 -4.39 -13.70 -2.43
N ARG A 148 -4.63 -12.46 -2.01
CA ARG A 148 -3.58 -11.51 -1.64
C ARG A 148 -3.90 -10.84 -0.31
N LEU A 149 -2.97 -10.95 0.64
CA LEU A 149 -3.00 -10.21 1.90
C LEU A 149 -1.94 -9.12 1.86
N ALA A 150 -2.30 -7.91 2.30
CA ALA A 150 -1.39 -6.78 2.39
C ALA A 150 -1.36 -6.27 3.83
N PHE A 151 -0.26 -6.54 4.53
CA PHE A 151 -0.08 -6.16 5.92
C PHE A 151 0.48 -4.74 6.02
N VAL A 152 -0.40 -3.78 6.26
CA VAL A 152 -0.01 -2.37 6.44
C VAL A 152 -0.30 -1.85 7.85
N ASN A 153 -1.18 -2.54 8.58
CA ASN A 153 -1.45 -2.22 9.98
C ASN A 153 -0.45 -2.97 10.87
N PRO A 154 0.40 -2.26 11.65
CA PRO A 154 1.36 -2.89 12.57
C PRO A 154 0.69 -3.60 13.75
N GLU A 155 -0.61 -3.40 13.96
CA GLU A 155 -1.40 -4.05 15.01
C GLU A 155 -2.09 -5.35 14.53
N THR A 156 -1.87 -5.76 13.27
CA THR A 156 -2.43 -7.02 12.77
C THR A 156 -1.82 -8.22 13.49
N ASP A 157 -2.67 -8.98 14.19
CA ASP A 157 -2.31 -10.25 14.82
C ASP A 157 -2.20 -11.37 13.79
N ALA A 158 -0.99 -11.88 13.60
CA ALA A 158 -0.70 -12.99 12.69
C ALA A 158 -1.46 -14.27 13.08
N ALA A 159 -1.63 -14.56 14.37
CA ALA A 159 -2.31 -15.77 14.82
C ALA A 159 -3.79 -15.76 14.41
N ARG A 160 -4.45 -14.61 14.57
CA ARG A 160 -5.84 -14.44 14.13
C ARG A 160 -5.98 -14.56 12.61
N VAL A 161 -5.03 -14.03 11.85
CA VAL A 161 -5.02 -14.21 10.38
C VAL A 161 -4.93 -15.69 10.03
N ILE A 162 -3.99 -16.42 10.63
CA ILE A 162 -3.79 -17.85 10.40
C ILE A 162 -5.04 -18.66 10.76
N GLU A 163 -5.69 -18.36 11.89
CA GLU A 163 -6.95 -19.01 12.29
C GLU A 163 -8.04 -18.85 11.23
N ILE A 164 -8.21 -17.64 10.67
CA ILE A 164 -9.20 -17.42 9.62
C ILE A 164 -8.80 -18.14 8.32
N LEU A 165 -7.50 -18.24 8.00
CA LEU A 165 -7.04 -19.00 6.83
C LEU A 165 -7.38 -20.49 6.92
N GLU A 166 -7.49 -21.09 8.11
CA GLU A 166 -7.95 -22.48 8.25
C GLU A 166 -9.40 -22.70 7.79
N THR A 167 -10.21 -21.64 7.66
CA THR A 167 -11.58 -21.74 7.10
C THR A 167 -11.59 -21.99 5.59
N LEU A 168 -10.44 -21.90 4.92
CA LEU A 168 -10.27 -22.24 3.50
C LEU A 168 -10.17 -23.74 3.24
N ARG A 169 -10.22 -24.59 4.28
CA ARG A 169 -10.12 -26.06 4.15
C ARG A 169 -11.20 -26.64 3.23
#